data_AF-A0A4Y2R299-F1
#
_entry.id   AF-A0A4Y2R299-F1
#
_cell.length_a   1.000
_cell.length_b   1.000
_cell.length_c   1.000
_cell.angle_alpha   90.00
_cell.angle_beta   90.00
_cell.angle_gamma   90.00
#
_symmetry.space_group_name_H-M   'P 1'
#
loop_
_entity.id
_entity.type
_entity.pdbx_description
1 polymer ?
#
loop_
_entity_poly.entity_id
_entity_poly.type
_entity_poly.pdbx_seq_one_letter_code
_entity_poly.pdbx_strand_id
1 'polypeptide(L)'
;MLKKKKEVTMQEHLSEVNGLVNQLNSCGVKISDMDIIVYILMSLPPEYDSTKSAIENQPSDVSLQFVVQTVKCRSVAERPEGV
;
A
#
# COMPACT_ATOMS: atom_id res chain seq x y z
N MET A 1 4.91 -26.77 14.64
CA MET A 1 4.26 -25.71 13.83
C MET A 1 4.84 -24.38 14.27
N LEU A 2 5.62 -23.70 13.43
CA LEU A 2 6.10 -22.34 13.70
C LEU A 2 5.93 -21.51 12.43
N LYS A 3 4.72 -20.95 12.25
CA LYS A 3 4.48 -19.91 11.24
C LYS A 3 4.78 -18.57 11.91
N LYS A 4 6.03 -18.14 11.93
CA LYS A 4 6.32 -16.69 11.95
C LYS A 4 6.41 -16.27 10.49
N LYS A 5 5.28 -15.83 9.93
CA LYS A 5 5.34 -14.95 8.75
C LYS A 5 6.11 -13.73 9.23
N LYS A 6 7.25 -13.44 8.60
CA LYS A 6 7.95 -12.17 8.77
C LYS A 6 6.90 -11.09 8.56
N GLU A 7 6.63 -10.29 9.59
CA GLU A 7 5.79 -9.11 9.46
C GLU A 7 6.53 -8.17 8.51
N VAL A 8 6.18 -8.22 7.23
CA VAL A 8 6.66 -7.27 6.24
C VAL A 8 6.03 -5.94 6.65
N THR A 9 6.87 -4.96 6.94
CA THR A 9 6.39 -3.63 7.30
C THR A 9 5.67 -3.01 6.10
N MET A 10 4.70 -2.13 6.35
CA MET A 10 3.99 -1.45 5.27
C MET A 10 4.94 -0.68 4.33
N GLN A 11 6.06 -0.20 4.86
CA GLN A 11 7.12 0.43 4.07
C GLN A 11 7.84 -0.56 3.14
N GLU A 12 8.18 -1.76 3.62
CA GLU A 12 8.76 -2.82 2.80
C GLU A 12 7.77 -3.24 1.70
N HIS A 13 6.50 -3.43 2.04
CA HIS A 13 5.43 -3.75 1.09
C HIS A 13 5.33 -2.72 -0.04
N LEU A 14 5.28 -1.43 0.29
CA LEU A 14 5.24 -0.35 -0.71
C LEU A 14 6.52 -0.28 -1.55
N SER A 15 7.68 -0.61 -0.97
CA SER A 15 8.94 -0.72 -1.71
C SER A 15 8.93 -1.89 -2.70
N GLU A 16 8.35 -3.03 -2.32
CA GLU A 16 8.16 -4.18 -3.20
C GLU A 16 7.24 -3.83 -4.37
N VAL A 17 6.10 -3.16 -4.11
CA VAL A 17 5.20 -2.67 -5.16
C VAL A 17 5.94 -1.75 -6.13
N ASN A 18 6.71 -0.78 -5.63
CA ASN A 18 7.48 0.13 -6.47
C ASN A 18 8.54 -0.63 -7.30
N GLY A 19 9.19 -1.63 -6.71
CA GLY A 19 10.12 -2.52 -7.42
C GLY A 19 9.46 -3.29 -8.57
N LEU A 20 8.25 -3.78 -8.38
CA LEU A 20 7.46 -4.46 -9.43
C LEU A 20 7.07 -3.51 -10.55
N VAL A 21 6.55 -2.32 -10.21
CA VAL A 21 6.17 -1.30 -11.19
C VAL A 21 7.37 -0.90 -12.05
N ASN A 22 8.54 -0.69 -11.44
CA ASN A 22 9.76 -0.35 -12.17
C ASN A 22 10.22 -1.47 -13.12
N GLN A 23 10.12 -2.73 -12.71
CA GLN A 23 10.43 -3.87 -13.58
C GLN A 23 9.47 -3.97 -14.77
N LEU A 24 8.18 -3.77 -14.55
CA LEU A 24 7.18 -3.81 -15.62
C LEU A 24 7.37 -2.64 -16.59
N ASN A 25 7.64 -1.44 -16.08
CA ASN A 25 7.98 -0.27 -16.88
C ASN A 25 9.25 -0.50 -17.72
N SER A 26 10.27 -1.19 -17.20
CA SER A 26 11.49 -1.49 -17.96
C SER A 26 11.25 -2.51 -19.08
N CYS A 27 10.24 -3.37 -18.94
CA CYS A 27 9.76 -4.24 -20.01
C CYS A 27 8.85 -3.52 -21.04
N GLY A 28 8.64 -2.20 -20.90
CA GLY A 28 7.80 -1.41 -21.79
C GLY A 28 6.29 -1.51 -21.50
N VAL A 29 5.90 -2.14 -20.38
CA VAL A 29 4.51 -2.19 -19.92
C VAL A 29 4.16 -0.82 -19.33
N LYS A 30 3.11 -0.19 -19.84
CA LYS A 30 2.58 1.05 -19.24
C LYS A 30 1.55 0.68 -18.17
N ILE A 31 1.87 0.99 -16.91
CA ILE A 31 0.96 0.79 -15.79
C ILE A 31 0.37 2.15 -15.42
N SER A 32 -0.95 2.21 -15.25
CA SER A 32 -1.59 3.44 -14.78
C SER A 32 -1.50 3.56 -13.25
N ASP A 33 -1.54 4.80 -12.74
CA ASP A 33 -1.61 5.04 -11.30
C ASP A 33 -2.81 4.33 -10.65
N MET A 34 -3.93 4.21 -11.38
CA MET A 34 -5.12 3.50 -10.89
C MET A 34 -4.86 2.01 -10.70
N ASP A 35 -4.14 1.35 -11.61
CA ASP A 35 -3.78 -0.07 -11.47
C ASP A 35 -2.90 -0.28 -10.23
N ILE A 36 -1.98 0.64 -9.97
CA ILE A 36 -1.10 0.62 -8.79
C ILE A 36 -1.91 0.84 -7.52
N ILE A 37 -2.82 1.81 -7.51
CA ILE A 37 -3.71 2.09 -6.37
C ILE A 37 -4.56 0.86 -6.04
N VAL A 38 -5.21 0.26 -7.04
CA VAL A 38 -6.04 -0.94 -6.86
C VAL A 38 -5.19 -2.08 -6.30
N TYR A 39 -4.00 -2.31 -6.86
CA TYR A 39 -3.10 -3.34 -6.36
C TYR A 39 -2.70 -3.12 -4.90
N ILE A 40 -2.32 -1.88 -4.53
CA ILE A 40 -2.03 -1.53 -3.14
C ILE A 40 -3.24 -1.85 -2.27
N LEU A 41 -4.42 -1.31 -2.57
CA LEU A 41 -5.64 -1.51 -1.75
C LEU A 41 -6.10 -2.97 -1.66
N MET A 42 -5.87 -3.79 -2.69
CA MET A 42 -6.19 -5.23 -2.68
C MET A 42 -5.17 -6.05 -1.89
N SER A 43 -3.93 -5.59 -1.79
CA SER A 43 -2.86 -6.27 -1.07
C SER A 43 -2.77 -5.87 0.41
N LEU A 44 -3.50 -4.84 0.84
CA LEU A 44 -3.55 -4.44 2.24
C LEU A 44 -4.18 -5.54 3.12
N PRO A 45 -3.66 -5.72 4.34
CA PRO A 45 -4.25 -6.65 5.29
C PRO A 45 -5.54 -6.05 5.92
N PRO A 46 -6.43 -6.90 6.49
CA PRO A 46 -7.77 -6.48 6.92
C PRO A 46 -7.81 -5.34 7.94
N GLU A 47 -6.75 -5.12 8.73
CA GLU A 47 -6.65 -4.00 9.67
C GLU A 47 -6.68 -2.61 8.99
N TYR A 48 -6.48 -2.56 7.66
CA TYR A 48 -6.61 -1.37 6.83
C TYR A 48 -7.99 -1.24 6.16
N ASP A 49 -8.97 -2.11 6.42
CA ASP A 49 -10.29 -2.06 5.75
C ASP A 49 -10.99 -0.70 5.93
N SER A 50 -10.88 -0.08 7.11
CA SER A 50 -11.43 1.27 7.32
C SER A 50 -10.69 2.33 6.49
N THR A 51 -9.38 2.19 6.33
CA THR A 51 -8.56 3.08 5.49
C THR A 51 -8.92 2.91 4.02
N LYS A 52 -9.05 1.66 3.57
CA LYS A 52 -9.49 1.32 2.22
C LYS A 52 -10.87 1.92 1.92
N SER A 53 -11.82 1.71 2.81
CA SER A 53 -13.17 2.29 2.68
C SER A 53 -13.15 3.82 2.62
N ALA A 54 -12.33 4.49 3.43
CA ALA A 54 -12.20 5.94 3.41
C ALA A 54 -11.63 6.46 2.08
N ILE A 55 -10.68 5.73 1.48
CA ILE A 55 -10.10 6.06 0.17
C ILE A 55 -11.12 5.82 -0.95
N GLU A 56 -11.84 4.69 -0.93
CA GLU A 56 -12.85 4.35 -1.94
C GLU A 56 -14.04 5.33 -1.96
N ASN A 57 -14.37 5.94 -0.82
CA ASN A 57 -15.48 6.89 -0.69
C ASN A 57 -15.06 8.37 -0.86
N GLN A 58 -13.83 8.65 -1.27
CA GLN A 58 -13.39 10.02 -1.57
C GLN A 58 -14.14 10.57 -2.80
N PRO A 59 -14.74 11.77 -2.73
CA PRO A 59 -15.48 12.35 -3.85
C PRO A 59 -14.58 12.95 -4.94
N SER A 60 -13.26 12.92 -4.75
CA SER A 60 -12.26 13.54 -5.62
C SER A 60 -11.33 12.49 -6.21
N ASP A 61 -10.69 12.82 -7.34
CA ASP A 61 -9.68 11.96 -7.96
C ASP A 61 -8.57 11.60 -6.95
N VAL A 62 -8.47 10.31 -6.67
CA VAL A 62 -7.51 9.76 -5.72
C VAL A 62 -6.16 9.61 -6.42
N SER A 63 -5.15 10.35 -5.96
CA SER A 63 -3.78 10.23 -6.48
C SER A 63 -3.01 9.10 -5.78
N LEU A 64 -2.05 8.50 -6.50
CA LEU A 64 -1.18 7.46 -5.93
C LEU A 64 -0.40 7.96 -4.71
N GLN A 65 0.09 9.20 -4.75
CA GLN A 65 0.77 9.85 -3.62
C GLN A 65 -0.12 9.92 -2.37
N PHE A 66 -1.39 10.29 -2.54
CA PHE A 66 -2.34 10.37 -1.43
C PHE A 66 -2.56 8.99 -0.78
N VAL A 67 -2.73 7.94 -1.58
CA VAL A 67 -2.93 6.57 -1.09
C VAL A 67 -1.70 6.08 -0.32
N VAL A 68 -0.51 6.25 -0.91
CA VAL A 68 0.76 5.86 -0.28
C VAL A 68 0.95 6.58 1.06
N GLN A 69 0.66 7.88 1.13
CA GLN A 69 0.79 8.65 2.35
C GLN A 69 -0.22 8.20 3.42
N THR A 70 -1.47 7.99 3.04
CA THR A 70 -2.56 7.59 3.95
C THR A 70 -2.26 6.24 4.59
N VAL A 71 -1.84 5.27 3.77
CA VAL A 71 -1.49 3.91 4.22
C VAL A 71 -0.25 3.94 5.13
N LYS A 72 0.76 4.76 4.82
CA LYS A 72 1.94 4.95 5.69
C LYS A 72 1.56 5.57 7.04
N CYS A 73 0.76 6.64 7.05
CA CYS A 73 0.35 7.31 8.29
C CYS A 73 -0.42 6.37 9.22
N ARG A 74 -1.33 5.55 8.69
CA ARG A 74 -2.03 4.50 9.46
C ARG A 74 -1.04 3.53 10.12
N SER A 75 -0.06 3.03 9.35
CA SER A 75 0.95 2.08 9.85
C SER A 75 1.82 2.66 10.98
N VAL A 76 2.14 3.97 10.91
CA VAL A 76 2.91 4.66 11.96
C VAL A 76 2.08 4.84 13.23
N ALA A 77 0.78 5.13 13.12
CA ALA A 77 -0.11 5.29 14.27
C ALA A 77 -0.31 3.99 15.08
N GLU A 78 -0.05 2.83 14.48
CA GLU A 78 -0.15 1.52 15.14
C GLU A 78 1.15 1.07 15.82
N ARG A 79 2.27 1.78 15.63
CA ARG A 79 3.50 1.52 16.38
C ARG A 79 3.44 2.31 17.69
N PRO A 80 3.32 1.66 18.86
CA PRO A 80 3.48 2.38 20.12
C PRO A 80 4.89 2.98 20.16
N GLU A 81 4.98 4.28 20.45
CA GLU A 81 6.25 4.93 20.72
C GLU A 81 6.92 4.22 21.91
N GLY A 82 7.96 3.44 21.64
CA GLY A 82 8.79 2.79 22.66
C GLY A 82 8.52 1.29 22.85
N VAL A 83 9.13 0.47 21.98
CA VAL A 83 9.78 -0.80 22.37
C VAL A 83 11.17 -0.80 21.74
#